data_AF-A0A8J9SA02-F1
#
_entry.id   AF-A0A8J9SA02-F1
#
_cell.length_a   1.000
_cell.length_b   1.000
_cell.length_c   1.000
_cell.angle_alpha   90.00
_cell.angle_beta   90.00
_cell.angle_gamma   90.00
#
_symmetry.space_group_name_H-M   'P 1'
#
loop_
_entity.id
_entity.type
_entity.pdbx_description
1 polymer ?
#
loop_
_entity_poly.entity_id
_entity_poly.type
_entity_poly.pdbx_seq_one_letter_code
_entity_poly.pdbx_strand_id
1 'polypeptide(L)'
;EMEQFVCPILFSSTSLNRLQRTLDRISLQDVNILNRSLIVLNLYFNERLLGKFSLAEWTVDNIRQSTHVSESLVSNEHVIAFVNRLAKPVYDTLKLRLLNRNRQRAYIEAVMLQDWVVLQNEAQVLDAHYRRENGVDPSTQPRLSQYVLTILTQLMDRFIASGVDQGIFYGHQDLSFAFWYRDFLLSALTKNLSSMQSSRRAAQVISKQTNVKEQQGNNKKRTKKALKNEYLDSSPKACPTPDDLENEFALSIISCKRMLCRGIQRFFVSLRQAGFLSEPVYEFTSAKAVFEKRFEMFASIRQPPPLSYNDYLEGSNYTHVPQEELLQSTAEWFQSCNTAIESLLEEERGLNKMYTPMRADEIQSLRKVCLGNSIYVMKLRQLIANPPSHPPKVIFDFDTHSEFCTIKLI
;
A
#
# COMPACT_ATOMS: atom_id res chain seq x y z
N GLU A 1 -3.25 4.78 30.60
CA GLU A 1 -2.59 4.30 29.37
C GLU A 1 -2.94 2.86 29.00
N MET A 2 -2.74 1.85 29.86
CA MET A 2 -3.09 0.44 29.51
C MET A 2 -4.55 0.26 29.07
N GLU A 3 -5.53 0.78 29.83
CA GLU A 3 -6.95 0.72 29.46
C GLU A 3 -7.27 1.45 28.15
N GLN A 4 -6.47 2.45 27.78
CA GLN A 4 -6.72 3.30 26.61
C GLN A 4 -6.28 2.62 25.30
N PHE A 5 -5.32 1.69 25.36
CA PHE A 5 -4.79 1.01 24.18
C PHE A 5 -5.17 -0.47 24.12
N VAL A 6 -5.07 -1.19 25.23
CA VAL A 6 -5.25 -2.65 25.25
C VAL A 6 -6.73 -3.03 25.18
N CYS A 7 -7.59 -2.37 25.96
CA CYS A 7 -9.02 -2.68 26.00
C CYS A 7 -9.72 -2.42 24.64
N PRO A 8 -9.52 -1.28 23.95
CA PRO A 8 -10.15 -1.06 22.65
C PRO A 8 -9.74 -2.12 21.62
N ILE A 9 -8.45 -2.49 21.53
CA ILE A 9 -8.00 -3.55 20.62
C ILE A 9 -8.73 -4.88 20.89
N LEU A 10 -8.82 -5.28 22.16
CA LEU A 10 -9.40 -6.56 22.58
C LEU A 10 -10.92 -6.64 22.41
N PHE A 11 -11.62 -5.51 22.44
CA PHE A 11 -13.08 -5.48 22.45
C PHE A 11 -13.72 -4.92 21.18
N SER A 12 -12.99 -4.19 20.33
CA SER A 12 -13.60 -3.49 19.19
C SER A 12 -13.21 -4.05 17.81
N SER A 13 -12.12 -4.80 17.69
CA SER A 13 -11.64 -5.28 16.40
C SER A 13 -12.60 -6.32 15.81
N THR A 14 -13.33 -5.95 14.76
CA THR A 14 -14.32 -6.81 14.09
C THR A 14 -13.77 -7.53 12.85
N SER A 15 -12.57 -7.18 12.39
CA SER A 15 -11.91 -7.79 11.23
C SER A 15 -10.39 -7.66 11.33
N LEU A 16 -9.67 -8.48 10.57
CA LEU A 16 -8.21 -8.42 10.51
C LEU A 16 -7.71 -7.06 9.98
N ASN A 17 -8.39 -6.47 8.98
CA ASN A 17 -8.04 -5.14 8.46
C ASN A 17 -8.14 -4.06 9.55
N ARG A 18 -9.22 -4.06 10.32
CA ARG A 18 -9.42 -3.09 11.40
C ARG A 18 -8.44 -3.29 12.56
N LEU A 19 -8.10 -4.53 12.87
CA LEU A 19 -7.02 -4.82 13.82
C LEU A 19 -5.70 -4.26 13.31
N GLN A 20 -5.33 -4.50 12.05
CA GLN A 20 -4.12 -3.96 11.44
C GLN A 20 -4.06 -2.43 11.53
N ARG A 21 -5.13 -1.72 11.14
CA ARG A 21 -5.21 -0.25 11.21
C ARG A 21 -5.08 0.26 12.65
N THR A 22 -5.67 -0.45 13.60
CA THR A 22 -5.52 -0.13 15.04
C THR A 22 -4.07 -0.28 15.49
N LEU A 23 -3.40 -1.35 15.07
CA LEU A 23 -1.99 -1.59 15.40
C LEU A 23 -1.04 -0.60 14.69
N ASP A 24 -1.34 -0.20 13.45
CA ASP A 24 -0.57 0.81 12.73
C ASP A 24 -0.59 2.15 13.46
N ARG A 25 -1.72 2.54 14.06
CA ARG A 25 -1.80 3.72 14.93
C ARG A 25 -0.90 3.62 16.16
N ILE A 26 -0.92 2.47 16.82
CA ILE A 26 -0.09 2.22 18.01
C ILE A 26 1.39 2.24 17.64
N SER A 27 1.73 1.80 16.43
CA SER A 27 3.08 1.89 15.88
C SER A 27 3.55 3.34 15.71
N LEU A 28 2.66 4.24 15.29
CA LEU A 28 2.97 5.65 15.04
C LEU A 28 3.03 6.48 16.33
N GLN A 29 2.35 6.03 17.38
CA GLN A 29 2.39 6.67 18.69
C GLN A 29 3.64 6.27 19.48
N ASP A 30 4.12 7.17 20.34
CA ASP A 30 5.20 6.92 21.30
C ASP A 30 4.72 6.05 22.47
N VAL A 31 4.22 4.86 22.14
CA VAL A 31 3.79 3.86 23.11
C VAL A 31 5.01 3.20 23.73
N ASN A 32 5.07 3.20 25.06
CA ASN A 32 6.17 2.62 25.80
C ASN A 32 6.32 1.10 25.53
N ILE A 33 7.52 0.58 25.80
CA ILE A 33 7.86 -0.82 25.48
C ILE A 33 7.04 -1.85 26.27
N LEU A 34 6.61 -1.51 27.50
CA LEU A 34 5.80 -2.38 28.34
C LEU A 34 4.41 -2.57 27.72
N ASN A 35 3.76 -1.48 27.30
CA ASN A 35 2.47 -1.50 26.63
C ASN A 35 2.55 -2.27 25.31
N ARG A 36 3.59 -2.06 24.48
CA ARG A 36 3.80 -2.84 23.25
C ARG A 36 3.95 -4.34 23.54
N SER A 37 4.73 -4.70 24.55
CA SER A 37 4.94 -6.09 24.96
C SER A 37 3.65 -6.73 25.48
N LEU A 38 2.88 -6.01 26.29
CA LEU A 38 1.57 -6.45 26.78
C LEU A 38 0.58 -6.66 25.64
N ILE A 39 0.54 -5.78 24.64
CA ILE A 39 -0.30 -5.99 23.46
C ILE A 39 0.13 -7.26 22.74
N VAL A 40 1.43 -7.49 22.51
CA VAL A 40 1.91 -8.73 21.86
C VAL A 40 1.49 -9.99 22.64
N LEU A 41 1.62 -9.98 23.97
CA LEU A 41 1.21 -11.10 24.82
C LEU A 41 -0.30 -11.37 24.76
N ASN A 42 -1.11 -10.32 24.62
CA ASN A 42 -2.56 -10.43 24.51
C ASN A 42 -3.06 -10.55 23.05
N LEU A 43 -2.17 -10.38 22.06
CA LEU A 43 -2.51 -10.45 20.64
C LEU A 43 -2.76 -11.90 20.22
N TYR A 44 -1.96 -12.84 20.75
CA TYR A 44 -2.13 -14.27 20.48
C TYR A 44 -1.81 -15.07 21.74
N PHE A 45 -2.84 -15.69 22.31
CA PHE A 45 -2.74 -16.53 23.51
C PHE A 45 -3.79 -17.64 23.45
N ASN A 46 -3.53 -18.77 24.10
CA ASN A 46 -4.36 -19.98 24.02
C ASN A 46 -4.66 -20.40 22.56
N GLU A 47 -3.64 -20.36 21.70
CA GLU A 47 -3.74 -20.68 20.27
C GLU A 47 -4.78 -19.84 19.49
N ARG A 48 -5.19 -18.69 20.03
CA ARG A 48 -6.23 -17.82 19.47
C ARG A 48 -5.78 -16.37 19.43
N LEU A 49 -6.16 -15.69 18.35
CA LEU A 49 -6.01 -14.25 18.20
C LEU A 49 -6.95 -13.54 19.19
N LEU A 50 -6.39 -12.66 20.01
CA LEU A 50 -7.08 -11.97 21.12
C LEU A 50 -7.80 -12.94 22.09
N GLY A 51 -7.37 -14.21 22.14
CA GLY A 51 -8.01 -15.28 22.92
C GLY A 51 -9.40 -15.69 22.43
N LYS A 52 -9.87 -15.13 21.32
CA LYS A 52 -11.25 -15.28 20.83
C LYS A 52 -11.30 -16.01 19.49
N PHE A 53 -10.47 -15.60 18.56
CA PHE A 53 -10.61 -15.95 17.15
C PHE A 53 -9.56 -16.95 16.70
N SER A 54 -9.96 -17.92 15.88
CA SER A 54 -8.99 -18.72 15.13
C SER A 54 -8.32 -17.83 14.09
N LEU A 55 -7.00 -17.81 14.08
CA LEU A 55 -6.27 -16.98 13.12
C LEU A 55 -6.43 -17.48 11.68
N ALA A 56 -6.56 -18.80 11.50
CA ALA A 56 -6.83 -19.40 10.19
C ALA A 56 -8.20 -18.95 9.66
N GLU A 57 -9.25 -19.01 10.48
CA GLU A 57 -10.62 -18.57 10.11
C GLU A 57 -10.65 -17.08 9.77
N TRP A 58 -10.03 -16.24 10.61
CA TRP A 58 -9.92 -14.80 10.34
C TRP A 58 -9.11 -14.48 9.09
N THR A 59 -8.09 -15.29 8.77
CA THR A 59 -7.33 -15.17 7.53
C THR A 59 -8.21 -15.49 6.33
N VAL A 60 -9.01 -16.56 6.39
CA VAL A 60 -10.00 -16.90 5.34
C VAL A 60 -11.01 -15.77 5.15
N ASP A 61 -11.55 -15.24 6.25
CA ASP A 61 -12.50 -14.12 6.18
C ASP A 61 -11.87 -12.87 5.58
N ASN A 62 -10.61 -12.59 5.89
CA ASN A 62 -9.88 -11.49 5.27
C ASN A 62 -9.66 -11.73 3.77
N ILE A 63 -9.27 -12.94 3.36
CA ILE A 63 -9.14 -13.33 1.94
C ILE A 63 -10.48 -13.15 1.21
N ARG A 64 -11.59 -13.60 1.81
CA ARG A 64 -12.96 -13.43 1.26
C ARG A 64 -13.32 -11.95 1.11
N GLN A 65 -13.05 -11.13 2.14
CA GLN A 65 -13.29 -9.69 2.12
C GLN A 65 -12.48 -8.99 1.03
N SER A 66 -11.23 -9.42 0.79
CA SER A 66 -10.32 -8.78 -0.17
C SER A 66 -10.54 -9.21 -1.62
N THR A 67 -10.79 -10.49 -1.90
CA THR A 67 -10.74 -11.05 -3.28
C THR A 67 -12.04 -11.69 -3.78
N HIS A 68 -13.05 -11.85 -2.91
CA HIS A 68 -14.25 -12.66 -3.15
C HIS A 68 -13.93 -14.10 -3.59
N VAL A 69 -13.67 -14.95 -2.58
CA VAL A 69 -13.40 -16.37 -2.78
C VAL A 69 -14.66 -17.21 -2.61
N SER A 70 -14.85 -18.23 -3.44
CA SER A 70 -15.96 -19.18 -3.34
C SER A 70 -15.78 -20.16 -2.18
N GLU A 71 -16.89 -20.67 -1.65
CA GLU A 71 -16.84 -21.67 -0.57
C GLU A 71 -16.11 -22.95 -0.98
N SER A 72 -16.22 -23.33 -2.25
CA SER A 72 -15.51 -24.46 -2.84
C SER A 72 -13.99 -24.33 -2.79
N LEU A 73 -13.43 -23.13 -2.94
CA LEU A 73 -11.98 -22.92 -2.89
C LEU A 73 -11.48 -23.01 -1.44
N VAL A 74 -12.15 -22.36 -0.50
CA VAL A 74 -11.74 -22.35 0.91
C VAL A 74 -11.98 -23.68 1.63
N SER A 75 -12.91 -24.49 1.14
CA SER A 75 -13.17 -25.84 1.67
C SER A 75 -12.23 -26.91 1.09
N ASN A 76 -11.37 -26.55 0.13
CA ASN A 76 -10.40 -27.48 -0.44
C ASN A 76 -9.32 -27.84 0.60
N GLU A 77 -9.01 -29.12 0.77
CA GLU A 77 -8.05 -29.62 1.76
C GLU A 77 -6.66 -28.97 1.65
N HIS A 78 -6.15 -28.79 0.43
CA HIS A 78 -4.86 -28.14 0.20
C HIS A 78 -4.90 -26.65 0.57
N VAL A 79 -6.04 -25.98 0.35
CA VAL A 79 -6.22 -24.59 0.74
C VAL A 79 -6.33 -24.45 2.25
N ILE A 80 -6.99 -25.39 2.94
CA ILE A 80 -7.03 -25.42 4.41
C ILE A 80 -5.62 -25.57 4.99
N ALA A 81 -4.82 -26.50 4.46
CA ALA A 81 -3.42 -26.67 4.88
C ALA A 81 -2.58 -25.41 4.62
N PHE A 82 -2.76 -24.78 3.46
CA PHE A 82 -2.12 -23.51 3.12
C PHE A 82 -2.48 -22.38 4.08
N VAL A 83 -3.77 -22.21 4.39
CA VAL A 83 -4.26 -21.17 5.32
C VAL A 83 -3.71 -21.39 6.72
N ASN A 84 -3.65 -22.64 7.20
CA ASN A 84 -3.09 -22.96 8.51
C ASN A 84 -1.61 -22.53 8.61
N ARG A 85 -0.84 -22.71 7.54
CA ARG A 85 0.54 -22.23 7.47
C ARG A 85 0.63 -20.71 7.29
N LEU A 86 -0.26 -20.10 6.50
CA LEU A 86 -0.35 -18.66 6.28
C LEU A 86 -0.68 -17.88 7.56
N ALA A 87 -1.37 -18.52 8.51
CA ALA A 87 -1.74 -17.91 9.79
C ALA A 87 -0.52 -17.31 10.52
N LYS A 88 0.61 -18.02 10.60
CA LYS A 88 1.80 -17.51 11.31
C LYS A 88 2.42 -16.28 10.62
N PRO A 89 2.70 -16.28 9.30
CA PRO A 89 3.13 -15.08 8.59
C PRO A 89 2.15 -13.90 8.70
N VAL A 90 0.83 -14.17 8.70
CA VAL A 90 -0.20 -13.13 8.95
C VAL A 90 -0.06 -12.55 10.36
N TYR A 91 0.11 -13.39 11.39
CA TYR A 91 0.40 -12.93 12.74
C TYR A 91 1.67 -12.09 12.81
N ASP A 92 2.72 -12.47 12.09
CA ASP A 92 3.97 -11.71 12.05
C ASP A 92 3.78 -10.31 11.46
N THR A 93 2.84 -10.13 10.52
CA THR A 93 2.47 -8.78 10.07
C THR A 93 1.87 -7.96 11.21
N LEU A 94 1.02 -8.55 12.07
CA LEU A 94 0.43 -7.86 13.21
C LEU A 94 1.51 -7.50 14.24
N LYS A 95 2.38 -8.47 14.55
CA LYS A 95 3.48 -8.30 15.49
C LYS A 95 4.48 -7.24 15.03
N LEU A 96 4.77 -7.15 13.74
CA LEU A 96 5.66 -6.14 13.14
C LEU A 96 5.30 -4.72 13.60
N ARG A 97 4.00 -4.39 13.62
CA ARG A 97 3.46 -3.06 14.01
C ARG A 97 3.68 -2.71 15.48
N LEU A 98 4.00 -3.70 16.31
CA LEU A 98 4.26 -3.53 17.73
C LEU A 98 5.76 -3.51 18.06
N LEU A 99 6.61 -3.76 17.06
CA LEU A 99 8.05 -3.58 17.22
C LEU A 99 8.40 -2.09 17.23
N ASN A 100 9.48 -1.75 17.93
CA ASN A 100 10.11 -0.44 17.79
C ASN A 100 10.41 -0.19 16.29
N ARG A 101 10.17 1.03 15.79
CA ARG A 101 10.45 1.45 14.41
C ARG A 101 11.81 0.95 13.93
N ASN A 102 12.86 1.10 14.73
CA ASN A 102 14.24 0.68 14.39
C ASN A 102 14.39 -0.84 14.17
N ARG A 103 13.47 -1.65 14.69
CA ARG A 103 13.45 -3.11 14.52
C ARG A 103 12.54 -3.59 13.40
N GLN A 104 11.61 -2.76 12.93
CA GLN A 104 10.63 -3.17 11.92
C GLN A 104 11.32 -3.56 10.61
N ARG A 105 12.23 -2.72 10.12
CA ARG A 105 12.99 -2.98 8.88
C ARG A 105 13.77 -4.29 8.95
N ALA A 106 14.54 -4.49 10.01
CA ALA A 106 15.33 -5.71 10.22
C ALA A 106 14.44 -6.97 10.37
N TYR A 107 13.27 -6.84 11.00
CA TYR A 107 12.33 -7.95 11.14
C TYR A 107 11.71 -8.36 9.80
N ILE A 108 11.36 -7.39 8.94
CA ILE A 108 10.86 -7.68 7.58
C ILE A 108 11.91 -8.50 6.82
N GLU A 109 13.16 -8.04 6.83
CA GLU A 109 14.29 -8.67 6.14
C GLU A 109 14.59 -10.08 6.67
N ALA A 110 14.82 -10.21 7.97
CA ALA A 110 15.35 -11.44 8.56
C ALA A 110 14.29 -12.52 8.80
N VAL A 111 13.02 -12.13 8.97
CA VAL A 111 11.95 -13.07 9.39
C VAL A 111 10.88 -13.23 8.33
N MET A 112 10.47 -12.15 7.67
CA MET A 112 9.22 -12.19 6.91
C MET A 112 9.43 -12.53 5.44
N LEU A 113 10.36 -11.87 4.73
CA LEU A 113 10.40 -11.91 3.27
C LEU A 113 10.51 -13.34 2.69
N GLN A 114 11.34 -14.20 3.27
CA GLN A 114 11.52 -15.57 2.77
C GLN A 114 10.24 -16.41 2.90
N ASP A 115 9.54 -16.32 4.04
CA ASP A 115 8.28 -17.02 4.25
C ASP A 115 7.22 -16.58 3.22
N TRP A 116 7.13 -15.27 2.96
CA TRP A 116 6.19 -14.74 1.98
C TRP A 116 6.54 -15.12 0.53
N VAL A 117 7.82 -15.31 0.20
CA VAL A 117 8.24 -15.85 -1.11
C VAL A 117 7.79 -17.30 -1.27
N VAL A 118 7.95 -18.13 -0.24
CA VAL A 118 7.47 -19.53 -0.26
C VAL A 118 5.94 -19.58 -0.40
N LEU A 119 5.23 -18.74 0.38
CA LEU A 119 3.77 -18.61 0.29
C LEU A 119 3.30 -18.16 -1.09
N GLN A 120 4.02 -17.27 -1.75
CA GLN A 120 3.68 -16.80 -3.10
C GLN A 120 3.72 -17.95 -4.11
N ASN A 121 4.77 -18.77 -4.09
CA ASN A 121 4.90 -19.91 -4.99
C ASN A 121 3.79 -20.94 -4.74
N GLU A 122 3.47 -21.21 -3.47
CA GLU A 122 2.42 -22.18 -3.14
C GLU A 122 1.02 -21.67 -3.53
N ALA A 123 0.72 -20.40 -3.25
CA ALA A 123 -0.56 -19.80 -3.66
C ALA A 123 -0.76 -19.86 -5.18
N GLN A 124 0.32 -19.68 -5.97
CA GLN A 124 0.28 -19.81 -7.42
C GLN A 124 -0.04 -21.23 -7.87
N VAL A 125 0.57 -22.24 -7.24
CA VAL A 125 0.30 -23.66 -7.53
C VAL A 125 -1.14 -24.01 -7.18
N LEU A 126 -1.64 -23.55 -6.03
CA LEU A 126 -3.00 -23.81 -5.57
C LEU A 126 -4.05 -23.16 -6.47
N ASP A 127 -3.87 -21.89 -6.86
CA ASP A 127 -4.76 -21.24 -7.82
C ASP A 127 -4.75 -21.99 -9.17
N ALA A 128 -3.58 -22.42 -9.65
CA ALA A 128 -3.48 -23.18 -10.90
C ALA A 128 -4.15 -24.56 -10.81
N HIS A 129 -3.98 -25.26 -9.70
CA HIS A 129 -4.61 -26.55 -9.42
C HIS A 129 -6.14 -26.42 -9.37
N TYR A 130 -6.63 -25.49 -8.56
CA TYR A 130 -8.06 -25.25 -8.40
C TYR A 130 -8.73 -24.90 -9.73
N ARG A 131 -8.09 -24.06 -10.56
CA ARG A 131 -8.62 -23.73 -11.89
C ARG A 131 -8.76 -24.97 -12.78
N ARG A 132 -7.74 -25.83 -12.78
CA ARG A 132 -7.73 -27.06 -13.60
C ARG A 132 -8.83 -28.02 -13.18
N GLU A 133 -9.00 -28.24 -11.87
CA GLU A 133 -10.01 -29.17 -11.35
C GLU A 133 -11.44 -28.67 -11.56
N ASN A 134 -11.67 -27.37 -11.43
CA ASN A 134 -13.02 -26.80 -11.47
C ASN A 134 -13.39 -26.20 -12.84
N GLY A 135 -12.54 -26.40 -13.87
CA GLY A 135 -12.79 -25.87 -15.22
C GLY A 135 -12.93 -24.34 -15.26
N VAL A 136 -12.28 -23.63 -14.33
CA VAL A 136 -12.35 -22.16 -14.25
C VAL A 136 -11.53 -21.59 -15.40
N ASP A 137 -12.09 -20.61 -16.12
CA ASP A 137 -11.43 -19.94 -17.23
C ASP A 137 -10.01 -19.47 -16.82
N PRO A 138 -8.96 -19.83 -17.57
CA PRO A 138 -7.60 -19.33 -17.35
C PRO A 138 -7.48 -17.80 -17.25
N SER A 139 -8.40 -17.05 -17.87
CA SER A 139 -8.49 -15.59 -17.77
C SER A 139 -8.95 -15.11 -16.38
N THR A 140 -9.54 -16.00 -15.57
CA THR A 140 -10.00 -15.70 -14.22
C THR A 140 -8.81 -15.45 -13.31
N GLN A 141 -8.84 -14.28 -12.68
CA GLN A 141 -7.77 -13.83 -11.81
C GLN A 141 -7.51 -14.79 -10.63
N PRO A 142 -6.23 -15.10 -10.33
CA PRO A 142 -5.88 -15.88 -9.15
C PRO A 142 -6.35 -15.19 -7.88
N ARG A 143 -6.90 -15.91 -6.91
CA ARG A 143 -7.41 -15.30 -5.67
C ARG A 143 -6.37 -15.34 -4.56
N LEU A 144 -5.81 -16.52 -4.30
CA LEU A 144 -4.82 -16.70 -3.23
C LEU A 144 -3.51 -15.98 -3.57
N SER A 145 -3.06 -16.07 -4.82
CA SER A 145 -1.83 -15.43 -5.29
C SER A 145 -1.94 -13.91 -5.20
N GLN A 146 -3.10 -13.33 -5.54
CA GLN A 146 -3.33 -11.88 -5.43
C GLN A 146 -3.29 -11.40 -3.97
N TYR A 147 -3.87 -12.18 -3.06
CA TYR A 147 -3.83 -11.86 -1.64
C TYR A 147 -2.40 -11.85 -1.09
N VAL A 148 -1.64 -12.92 -1.34
CA VAL A 148 -0.24 -13.06 -0.90
C VAL A 148 0.64 -11.98 -1.54
N LEU A 149 0.48 -11.74 -2.85
CA LEU A 149 1.22 -10.73 -3.59
C LEU A 149 0.99 -9.32 -3.02
N THR A 150 -0.25 -9.01 -2.63
CA THR A 150 -0.59 -7.71 -2.04
C THR A 150 0.17 -7.50 -0.73
N ILE A 151 0.15 -8.48 0.18
CA ILE A 151 0.85 -8.37 1.46
C ILE A 151 2.37 -8.31 1.26
N LEU A 152 2.93 -9.17 0.40
CA LEU A 152 4.37 -9.13 0.10
C LEU A 152 4.79 -7.76 -0.46
N THR A 153 4.02 -7.20 -1.38
CA THR A 153 4.31 -5.87 -1.95
C THR A 153 4.19 -4.77 -0.90
N GLN A 154 3.23 -4.86 0.02
CA GLN A 154 3.13 -3.93 1.17
C GLN A 154 4.34 -4.03 2.11
N LEU A 155 4.87 -5.24 2.34
CA LEU A 155 6.08 -5.44 3.13
C LEU A 155 7.31 -4.84 2.45
N MET A 156 7.42 -4.98 1.12
CA MET A 156 8.48 -4.33 0.33
C MET A 156 8.41 -2.79 0.42
N ASP A 157 7.24 -2.18 0.25
CA ASP A 157 7.11 -0.71 0.39
C ASP A 157 7.42 -0.26 1.83
N ARG A 158 6.88 -0.97 2.84
CA ARG A 158 7.16 -0.66 4.26
C ARG A 158 8.65 -0.77 4.59
N PHE A 159 9.34 -1.73 4.01
CA PHE A 159 10.79 -1.88 4.17
C PHE A 159 11.55 -0.65 3.66
N ILE A 160 11.21 -0.16 2.46
CA ILE A 160 11.85 1.04 1.89
C ILE A 160 11.45 2.29 2.67
N ALA A 161 10.16 2.47 2.95
CA ALA A 161 9.64 3.61 3.71
C ALA A 161 10.30 3.71 5.10
N SER A 162 10.45 2.58 5.80
CA SER A 162 11.15 2.53 7.08
C SER A 162 12.64 2.87 6.95
N GLY A 163 13.28 2.55 5.82
CA GLY A 163 14.65 2.97 5.56
C GLY A 163 14.78 4.48 5.36
N VAL A 164 13.79 5.12 4.74
CA VAL A 164 13.76 6.58 4.57
C VAL A 164 13.55 7.25 5.93
N ASP A 165 12.56 6.79 6.70
CA ASP A 165 12.26 7.26 8.06
C ASP A 165 13.48 7.19 9.00
N GLN A 166 14.29 6.14 8.88
CA GLN A 166 15.49 5.93 9.70
C GLN A 166 16.73 6.65 9.19
N GLY A 167 16.64 7.38 8.07
CA GLY A 167 17.80 8.03 7.43
C GLY A 167 18.82 7.05 6.85
N ILE A 168 18.42 5.81 6.56
CA ILE A 168 19.29 4.82 5.90
C ILE A 168 19.53 5.21 4.45
N PHE A 169 18.48 5.71 3.78
CA PHE A 169 18.62 6.34 2.47
C PHE A 169 19.08 7.78 2.67
N TYR A 170 20.32 8.08 2.24
CA TYR A 170 20.95 9.38 2.49
C TYR A 170 21.42 10.05 1.21
N GLY A 171 21.15 11.36 1.10
CA GLY A 171 21.49 12.16 -0.07
C GLY A 171 20.55 11.95 -1.25
N HIS A 172 20.68 12.82 -2.25
CA HIS A 172 19.72 12.89 -3.37
C HIS A 172 19.67 11.62 -4.22
N GLN A 173 20.81 10.95 -4.45
CA GLN A 173 20.86 9.77 -5.29
C GLN A 173 20.19 8.55 -4.61
N ASP A 174 20.49 8.31 -3.34
CA ASP A 174 19.91 7.20 -2.57
C ASP A 174 18.40 7.42 -2.33
N LEU A 175 17.98 8.68 -2.06
CA LEU A 175 16.57 9.04 -2.00
C LEU A 175 15.86 8.89 -3.36
N SER A 176 16.53 9.24 -4.46
CA SER A 176 15.99 9.01 -5.81
C SER A 176 15.74 7.52 -6.05
N PHE A 177 16.67 6.64 -5.65
CA PHE A 177 16.46 5.19 -5.72
C PHE A 177 15.22 4.76 -4.92
N ALA A 178 15.12 5.22 -3.66
CA ALA A 178 14.01 4.86 -2.78
C ALA A 178 12.64 5.29 -3.33
N PHE A 179 12.50 6.57 -3.72
CA PHE A 179 11.21 7.07 -4.23
C PHE A 179 10.85 6.48 -5.60
N TRP A 180 11.83 6.23 -6.47
CA TRP A 180 11.59 5.57 -7.75
C TRP A 180 11.10 4.12 -7.56
N TYR A 181 11.78 3.35 -6.69
CA TYR A 181 11.37 1.98 -6.39
C TYR A 181 10.00 1.93 -5.69
N ARG A 182 9.72 2.88 -4.80
CA ARG A 182 8.40 3.02 -4.18
C ARG A 182 7.30 3.35 -5.19
N ASP A 183 7.53 4.21 -6.20
CA ASP A 183 6.53 4.43 -7.26
C ASP A 183 6.16 3.12 -7.95
N PHE A 184 7.14 2.28 -8.27
CA PHE A 184 6.89 0.96 -8.84
C PHE A 184 6.04 0.07 -7.94
N LEU A 185 6.40 -0.07 -6.66
CA LEU A 185 5.66 -0.91 -5.71
C LEU A 185 4.25 -0.38 -5.45
N LEU A 186 4.09 0.92 -5.27
CA LEU A 186 2.79 1.56 -5.07
C LEU A 186 1.93 1.43 -6.33
N SER A 187 2.51 1.52 -7.53
CA SER A 187 1.82 1.23 -8.79
C SER A 187 1.31 -0.21 -8.85
N ALA A 188 2.14 -1.18 -8.46
CA ALA A 188 1.76 -2.58 -8.39
C ALA A 188 0.64 -2.83 -7.36
N LEU A 189 0.71 -2.18 -6.19
CA LEU A 189 -0.33 -2.23 -5.16
C LEU A 189 -1.65 -1.65 -5.66
N THR A 190 -1.64 -0.46 -6.27
CA THR A 190 -2.86 0.14 -6.84
C THR A 190 -3.49 -0.80 -7.85
N LYS A 191 -2.70 -1.34 -8.79
CA LYS A 191 -3.21 -2.28 -9.80
C LYS A 191 -3.82 -3.52 -9.17
N ASN A 192 -3.13 -4.15 -8.24
CA ASN A 192 -3.60 -5.38 -7.59
C ASN A 192 -4.86 -5.14 -6.77
N LEU A 193 -4.87 -4.13 -5.91
CA LEU A 193 -6.02 -3.81 -5.05
C LEU A 193 -7.24 -3.38 -5.86
N SER A 194 -7.08 -2.51 -6.87
CA SER A 194 -8.20 -2.12 -7.75
C SER A 194 -8.77 -3.32 -8.51
N SER A 195 -7.91 -4.24 -8.94
CA SER A 195 -8.32 -5.47 -9.61
C SER A 195 -9.09 -6.42 -8.69
N MET A 196 -8.64 -6.57 -7.45
CA MET A 196 -9.30 -7.36 -6.41
C MET A 196 -10.68 -6.75 -6.06
N GLN A 197 -10.76 -5.43 -5.87
CA GLN A 197 -12.02 -4.72 -5.62
C GLN A 197 -13.01 -4.87 -6.79
N SER A 198 -12.54 -4.74 -8.03
CA SER A 198 -13.38 -4.88 -9.22
C SER A 198 -13.93 -6.30 -9.36
N SER A 199 -13.07 -7.31 -9.16
CA SER A 199 -13.49 -8.72 -9.13
C SER A 199 -14.55 -9.00 -8.08
N ARG A 200 -14.37 -8.46 -6.88
CA ARG A 200 -15.31 -8.61 -5.77
C ARG A 200 -16.65 -7.98 -6.05
N ARG A 201 -16.67 -6.74 -6.55
CA ARG A 201 -17.92 -6.04 -6.93
C ARG A 201 -18.66 -6.81 -8.02
N ALA A 202 -17.95 -7.30 -9.04
CA ALA A 202 -18.54 -8.11 -10.10
C ALA A 202 -19.20 -9.39 -9.54
N ALA A 203 -18.52 -10.10 -8.63
CA ALA A 203 -19.04 -11.31 -8.03
C ALA A 203 -20.26 -11.07 -7.11
N GLN A 204 -20.30 -9.94 -6.38
CA GLN A 204 -21.46 -9.53 -5.57
C GLN A 204 -22.69 -9.20 -6.42
N VAL A 205 -22.50 -8.64 -7.62
CA VAL A 205 -23.60 -8.36 -8.55
C VAL A 205 -24.18 -9.68 -9.08
N ILE A 206 -23.32 -10.63 -9.46
CA ILE A 206 -23.74 -11.94 -9.97
C ILE A 206 -24.53 -12.70 -8.90
N SER A 207 -24.02 -12.81 -7.66
CA SER A 207 -24.71 -13.56 -6.59
C SER A 207 -26.10 -13.01 -6.26
N LYS A 208 -26.27 -11.67 -6.25
CA LYS A 208 -27.58 -11.04 -6.05
C LYS A 208 -28.55 -11.32 -7.20
N GLN A 209 -28.08 -11.33 -8.45
CA GLN A 209 -28.93 -11.66 -9.60
C GLN A 209 -29.41 -13.12 -9.59
N THR A 210 -28.56 -14.06 -9.15
CA THR A 210 -28.93 -15.47 -9.02
C THR A 210 -30.00 -15.67 -7.94
N ASN A 211 -29.82 -15.04 -6.77
CA ASN A 211 -30.79 -15.12 -5.66
C ASN A 211 -32.16 -14.53 -6.03
N VAL A 212 -32.20 -13.44 -6.82
CA VAL A 212 -33.46 -12.84 -7.31
C VAL A 212 -34.17 -13.77 -8.31
N LYS A 213 -33.42 -14.46 -9.19
CA LYS A 213 -33.99 -15.43 -10.14
C LYS A 213 -34.55 -16.67 -9.44
N GLU A 214 -33.89 -17.16 -8.38
CA GLU A 214 -34.38 -18.29 -7.57
C GLU A 214 -35.64 -17.91 -6.78
N GLN A 215 -35.72 -16.68 -6.24
CA GLN A 215 -36.92 -16.20 -5.55
C GLN A 215 -38.10 -15.94 -6.49
N GLN A 216 -37.85 -15.53 -7.74
CA GLN A 216 -38.90 -15.39 -8.77
C GLN A 216 -39.37 -16.75 -9.34
N GLY A 217 -38.60 -17.83 -9.15
CA GLY A 217 -38.98 -19.19 -9.54
C GLY A 217 -40.18 -19.75 -8.75
N ASN A 218 -40.42 -19.27 -7.53
CA ASN A 218 -41.48 -19.76 -6.64
C ASN A 218 -42.81 -18.99 -6.71
N ASN A 219 -42.89 -17.86 -7.43
CA ASN A 219 -44.11 -17.07 -7.56
C ASN A 219 -44.61 -16.96 -9.00
N LYS A 220 -44.82 -18.11 -9.68
CA LYS A 220 -45.61 -18.16 -10.92
C LYS A 220 -47.10 -18.22 -10.59
N LYS A 221 -47.72 -17.06 -10.29
CA LYS A 221 -49.12 -16.73 -10.62
C LYS A 221 -49.45 -15.29 -10.22
N ARG A 222 -49.19 -14.31 -11.11
CA ARG A 222 -50.17 -13.31 -11.60
C ARG A 222 -49.47 -12.13 -12.31
N THR A 223 -49.97 -11.89 -13.53
CA THR A 223 -50.02 -10.60 -14.26
C THR A 223 -48.75 -10.09 -14.96
N LYS A 224 -48.52 -10.63 -16.17
CA LYS A 224 -47.83 -9.95 -17.29
C LYS A 224 -48.67 -8.76 -17.77
N LYS A 225 -48.31 -7.52 -17.41
CA LYS A 225 -48.49 -6.26 -18.19
C LYS A 225 -48.27 -5.03 -17.30
N ALA A 226 -47.04 -4.82 -16.84
CA ALA A 226 -46.58 -3.52 -16.29
C ALA A 226 -45.05 -3.35 -16.27
N LEU A 227 -44.25 -4.36 -16.65
CA LEU A 227 -42.80 -4.37 -16.46
C LEU A 227 -42.05 -4.26 -17.79
N LYS A 228 -42.18 -3.12 -18.50
CA LYS A 228 -41.32 -2.90 -19.68
C LYS A 228 -40.61 -1.55 -19.75
N ASN A 229 -40.92 -0.58 -18.88
CA ASN A 229 -40.29 0.75 -18.93
C ASN A 229 -39.57 1.21 -17.64
N GLU A 230 -39.39 0.35 -16.64
CA GLU A 230 -38.74 0.73 -15.36
C GLU A 230 -37.46 -0.09 -15.05
N TYR A 231 -36.95 -0.84 -16.04
CA TYR A 231 -35.87 -1.82 -15.86
C TYR A 231 -34.47 -1.36 -16.29
N LEU A 232 -34.29 -0.08 -16.63
CA LEU A 232 -33.01 0.44 -17.13
C LEU A 232 -32.30 1.44 -16.21
N ASP A 233 -32.87 1.84 -15.06
CA ASP A 233 -32.24 2.89 -14.24
C ASP A 233 -32.28 2.68 -12.71
N SER A 234 -32.60 1.46 -12.25
CA SER A 234 -32.64 1.17 -10.81
C SER A 234 -32.04 -0.20 -10.48
N SER A 235 -30.78 -0.42 -10.91
CA SER A 235 -29.97 -1.44 -10.23
C SER A 235 -29.69 -0.95 -8.80
N PRO A 236 -30.07 -1.68 -7.73
CA PRO A 236 -29.74 -1.25 -6.38
C PRO A 236 -28.23 -1.37 -6.21
N LYS A 237 -27.53 -0.22 -6.20
CA LYS A 237 -26.12 -0.15 -5.78
C LYS A 237 -26.04 -0.76 -4.39
N ALA A 238 -25.27 -1.84 -4.24
CA ALA A 238 -24.95 -2.36 -2.92
C ALA A 238 -24.35 -1.21 -2.10
N CYS A 239 -24.98 -0.85 -0.96
CA CYS A 239 -24.37 0.14 -0.09
C CYS A 239 -23.00 -0.40 0.36
N PRO A 240 -21.91 0.36 0.17
CA PRO A 240 -20.59 -0.06 0.64
C PRO A 240 -20.62 -0.21 2.16
N THR A 241 -19.99 -1.28 2.67
CA THR A 241 -19.83 -1.44 4.12
C THR A 241 -18.80 -0.43 4.65
N PRO A 242 -18.79 -0.13 5.96
CA PRO A 242 -17.76 0.72 6.53
C PRO A 242 -16.32 0.25 6.26
N ASP A 243 -16.06 -1.07 6.27
CA ASP A 243 -14.71 -1.58 5.93
C ASP A 243 -14.39 -1.40 4.44
N ASP A 244 -15.40 -1.39 3.55
CA ASP A 244 -15.21 -1.07 2.13
C ASP A 244 -14.75 0.36 1.94
N LEU A 245 -15.39 1.31 2.62
CA LEU A 245 -15.01 2.73 2.60
C LEU A 245 -13.59 2.91 3.17
N GLU A 246 -13.26 2.23 4.27
CA GLU A 246 -11.92 2.25 4.86
C GLU A 246 -10.86 1.66 3.92
N ASN A 247 -11.19 0.63 3.13
CA ASN A 247 -10.31 0.03 2.12
C ASN A 247 -10.16 0.89 0.86
N GLU A 248 -11.23 1.55 0.40
CA GLU A 248 -11.19 2.51 -0.69
C GLU A 248 -10.31 3.71 -0.33
N PHE A 249 -10.46 4.22 0.89
CA PHE A 249 -9.61 5.28 1.42
C PHE A 249 -8.13 4.86 1.50
N ALA A 250 -7.84 3.63 1.93
CA ALA A 250 -6.47 3.10 1.92
C ALA A 250 -5.86 3.07 0.50
N LEU A 251 -6.67 2.78 -0.53
CA LEU A 251 -6.24 2.83 -1.92
C LEU A 251 -5.99 4.27 -2.40
N SER A 252 -6.82 5.23 -1.98
CA SER A 252 -6.61 6.67 -2.24
C SER A 252 -5.30 7.16 -1.63
N ILE A 253 -4.95 6.71 -0.41
CA ILE A 253 -3.67 7.02 0.25
C ILE A 253 -2.48 6.48 -0.57
N ILE A 254 -2.54 5.22 -1.01
CA ILE A 254 -1.49 4.62 -1.85
C ILE A 254 -1.28 5.44 -3.13
N SER A 255 -2.37 5.86 -3.75
CA SER A 255 -2.34 6.70 -4.96
C SER A 255 -1.71 8.07 -4.68
N CYS A 256 -2.05 8.72 -3.57
CA CYS A 256 -1.43 9.98 -3.14
C CYS A 256 0.08 9.83 -2.89
N LYS A 257 0.50 8.82 -2.12
CA LYS A 257 1.92 8.53 -1.85
C LYS A 257 2.71 8.29 -3.14
N ARG A 258 2.11 7.61 -4.11
CA ARG A 258 2.69 7.37 -5.43
C ARG A 258 2.90 8.67 -6.21
N MET A 259 1.93 9.59 -6.19
CA MET A 259 2.05 10.91 -6.84
C MET A 259 3.18 11.74 -6.20
N LEU A 260 3.33 11.71 -4.87
CA LEU A 260 4.47 12.33 -4.20
C LEU A 260 5.81 11.73 -4.64
N CYS A 261 5.92 10.40 -4.72
CA CYS A 261 7.14 9.74 -5.21
C CYS A 261 7.52 10.25 -6.62
N ARG A 262 6.53 10.35 -7.52
CA ARG A 262 6.73 10.83 -8.90
C ARG A 262 7.13 12.30 -8.99
N GLY A 263 6.49 13.15 -8.18
CA GLY A 263 6.83 14.57 -8.10
C GLY A 263 8.24 14.79 -7.55
N ILE A 264 8.57 14.13 -6.44
CA ILE A 264 9.90 14.21 -5.81
C ILE A 264 10.99 13.69 -6.75
N GLN A 265 10.77 12.56 -7.42
CA GLN A 265 11.76 12.02 -8.35
C GLN A 265 12.04 13.02 -9.48
N ARG A 266 10.99 13.53 -10.14
CA ARG A 266 11.17 14.51 -11.23
C ARG A 266 11.82 15.79 -10.73
N PHE A 267 11.53 16.20 -9.50
CA PHE A 267 12.19 17.35 -8.90
C PHE A 267 13.70 17.12 -8.73
N PHE A 268 14.16 15.94 -8.30
CA PHE A 268 15.60 15.61 -8.29
C PHE A 268 16.21 15.71 -9.69
N VAL A 269 15.50 15.23 -10.71
CA VAL A 269 15.97 15.29 -12.10
C VAL A 269 16.04 16.75 -12.58
N SER A 270 15.03 17.57 -12.31
CA SER A 270 15.05 19.00 -12.66
C SER A 270 16.20 19.73 -11.99
N LEU A 271 16.50 19.41 -10.73
CA LEU A 271 17.64 19.99 -10.02
C LEU A 271 18.98 19.54 -10.59
N ARG A 272 19.12 18.29 -11.01
CA ARG A 272 20.31 17.79 -11.73
C ARG A 272 20.48 18.47 -13.09
N GLN A 273 19.41 18.60 -13.88
CA GLN A 273 19.45 19.33 -15.15
C GLN A 273 19.83 20.81 -14.97
N ALA A 274 19.41 21.43 -13.85
CA ALA A 274 19.80 22.80 -13.49
C ALA A 274 21.24 22.90 -12.94
N GLY A 275 21.95 21.79 -12.75
CA GLY A 275 23.29 21.78 -12.16
C GLY A 275 23.35 22.04 -10.66
N PHE A 276 22.22 21.98 -9.95
CA PHE A 276 22.16 22.21 -8.49
C PHE A 276 22.37 20.93 -7.67
N LEU A 277 22.34 19.76 -8.31
CA LEU A 277 22.73 18.49 -7.72
C LEU A 277 23.88 17.92 -8.54
N SER A 278 25.03 17.73 -7.90
CA SER A 278 26.17 17.04 -8.49
C SER A 278 26.03 15.53 -8.30
N GLU A 279 26.43 14.76 -9.31
CA GLU A 279 26.48 13.30 -9.16
C GLU A 279 27.49 12.93 -8.06
N PRO A 280 27.16 12.01 -7.15
CA PRO A 280 28.08 11.57 -6.12
C PRO A 280 29.34 10.96 -6.72
N VAL A 281 30.51 11.37 -6.22
CA VAL A 281 31.79 10.76 -6.55
C VAL A 281 32.03 9.60 -5.59
N TYR A 282 32.20 8.41 -6.14
CA TYR A 282 32.48 7.21 -5.37
C TYR A 282 33.94 6.79 -5.57
N GLU A 283 34.71 6.78 -4.48
CA GLU A 283 36.13 6.37 -4.50
C GLU A 283 36.30 4.85 -4.42
N PHE A 284 35.51 4.19 -3.56
CA PHE A 284 35.63 2.76 -3.25
C PHE A 284 34.44 1.91 -3.73
N THR A 285 33.44 2.53 -4.35
CA THR A 285 32.20 1.85 -4.76
C THR A 285 31.61 2.51 -6.01
N SER A 286 30.36 2.22 -6.33
CA SER A 286 29.62 2.86 -7.40
C SER A 286 28.15 3.02 -7.04
N ALA A 287 27.45 3.93 -7.72
CA ALA A 287 26.01 4.07 -7.62
C ALA A 287 25.27 2.74 -7.84
N LYS A 288 25.77 1.91 -8.77
CA LYS A 288 25.26 0.56 -9.05
C LYS A 288 25.38 -0.35 -7.83
N ALA A 289 26.57 -0.46 -7.24
CA ALA A 289 26.80 -1.32 -6.08
C ALA A 289 25.97 -0.86 -4.86
N VAL A 290 25.81 0.46 -4.68
CA VAL A 290 24.91 1.01 -3.65
C VAL A 290 23.47 0.58 -3.93
N PHE A 291 22.95 0.79 -5.14
CA PHE A 291 21.60 0.39 -5.51
C PHE A 291 21.37 -1.11 -5.27
N GLU A 292 22.26 -1.97 -5.79
CA GLU A 292 22.17 -3.42 -5.64
C GLU A 292 22.15 -3.81 -4.16
N LYS A 293 23.00 -3.21 -3.34
CA LYS A 293 23.04 -3.48 -1.89
C LYS A 293 21.77 -3.01 -1.17
N ARG A 294 21.17 -1.89 -1.57
CA ARG A 294 19.94 -1.34 -0.94
C ARG A 294 18.72 -2.24 -1.15
N PHE A 295 18.66 -2.95 -2.27
CA PHE A 295 17.51 -3.74 -2.69
C PHE A 295 17.81 -5.25 -2.75
N GLU A 296 18.98 -5.71 -2.28
CA GLU A 296 19.43 -7.10 -2.40
C GLU A 296 18.44 -8.12 -1.82
N MET A 297 17.72 -7.77 -0.75
CA MET A 297 16.74 -8.68 -0.13
C MET A 297 15.54 -9.00 -1.02
N PHE A 298 15.31 -8.21 -2.07
CA PHE A 298 14.23 -8.46 -3.01
C PHE A 298 14.63 -9.44 -4.11
N ALA A 299 15.91 -9.85 -4.20
CA ALA A 299 16.43 -10.69 -5.28
C ALA A 299 15.71 -12.05 -5.39
N SER A 300 15.19 -12.61 -4.29
CA SER A 300 14.46 -13.89 -4.30
C SER A 300 12.97 -13.75 -4.62
N ILE A 301 12.43 -12.52 -4.67
CA ILE A 301 11.02 -12.25 -4.95
C ILE A 301 10.81 -12.33 -6.47
N ARG A 302 9.79 -13.07 -6.93
CA ARG A 302 9.48 -13.17 -8.37
C ARG A 302 8.44 -12.15 -8.82
N GLN A 303 7.47 -11.87 -7.95
CA GLN A 303 6.42 -10.89 -8.21
C GLN A 303 6.18 -10.00 -6.98
N PRO A 304 6.18 -8.65 -7.14
CA PRO A 304 6.67 -7.94 -8.32
C PRO A 304 8.17 -8.24 -8.56
N PRO A 305 8.65 -8.25 -9.81
CA PRO A 305 10.04 -8.55 -10.10
C PRO A 305 10.97 -7.51 -9.46
N PRO A 306 12.14 -7.91 -8.93
CA PRO A 306 13.13 -6.98 -8.44
C PRO A 306 13.64 -6.13 -9.59
N LEU A 307 13.77 -4.83 -9.34
CA LEU A 307 14.30 -3.90 -10.33
C LEU A 307 15.82 -3.85 -10.23
N SER A 308 16.47 -3.82 -11.39
CA SER A 308 17.91 -3.65 -11.52
C SER A 308 18.31 -2.18 -11.55
N TYR A 309 19.61 -1.91 -11.40
CA TYR A 309 20.12 -0.55 -11.58
C TYR A 309 19.92 -0.03 -13.00
N ASN A 310 19.92 -0.92 -14.01
CA ASN A 310 19.63 -0.54 -15.39
C ASN A 310 18.17 -0.09 -15.55
N ASP A 311 17.22 -0.80 -14.92
CA ASP A 311 15.82 -0.37 -14.91
C ASP A 311 15.68 1.02 -14.29
N TYR A 312 16.45 1.32 -13.23
CA TYR A 312 16.49 2.66 -12.65
C TYR A 312 17.04 3.70 -13.63
N LEU A 313 18.15 3.41 -14.31
CA LEU A 313 18.73 4.34 -15.29
C LEU A 313 17.75 4.64 -16.42
N GLU A 314 17.11 3.61 -16.98
CA GLU A 314 16.11 3.77 -18.05
C GLU A 314 14.86 4.50 -17.55
N GLY A 315 14.32 4.07 -16.41
CA GLY A 315 13.09 4.61 -15.82
C GLY A 315 13.23 5.99 -15.20
N SER A 316 14.46 6.49 -15.03
CA SER A 316 14.76 7.84 -14.54
C SER A 316 15.53 8.71 -15.56
N ASN A 317 15.62 8.24 -16.82
CA ASN A 317 16.26 9.00 -17.89
C ASN A 317 15.32 10.07 -18.45
N TYR A 318 15.67 11.33 -18.21
CA TYR A 318 14.98 12.50 -18.75
C TYR A 318 15.93 13.37 -19.59
N THR A 319 17.06 12.83 -20.06
CA THR A 319 18.07 13.60 -20.80
C THR A 319 17.50 14.26 -22.06
N HIS A 320 16.48 13.66 -22.67
CA HIS A 320 15.82 14.20 -23.86
C HIS A 320 14.60 15.08 -23.57
N VAL A 321 14.21 15.24 -22.30
CA VAL A 321 13.07 16.07 -21.91
C VAL A 321 13.57 17.49 -21.62
N PRO A 322 13.06 18.52 -22.33
CA PRO A 322 13.42 19.91 -22.07
C PRO A 322 13.15 20.31 -20.61
N GLN A 323 14.03 21.17 -20.07
CA GLN A 323 13.97 21.56 -18.66
C GLN A 323 12.63 22.18 -18.26
N GLU A 324 12.05 23.04 -19.11
CA GLU A 324 10.76 23.68 -18.81
C GLU A 324 9.59 22.67 -18.82
N GLU A 325 9.58 21.73 -19.77
CA GLU A 325 8.57 20.66 -19.81
C GLU A 325 8.67 19.75 -18.57
N LEU A 326 9.89 19.44 -18.13
CA LEU A 326 10.09 18.65 -16.92
C LEU A 326 9.62 19.41 -15.67
N LEU A 327 9.91 20.70 -15.56
CA LEU A 327 9.44 21.54 -14.45
C LEU A 327 7.92 21.67 -14.45
N GLN A 328 7.31 21.80 -15.63
CA GLN A 328 5.87 21.83 -15.78
C GLN A 328 5.23 20.51 -15.34
N SER A 329 5.74 19.38 -15.83
CA SER A 329 5.28 18.05 -15.41
C SER A 329 5.46 17.85 -13.90
N THR A 330 6.57 18.30 -13.32
CA THR A 330 6.82 18.23 -11.87
C THR A 330 5.77 19.03 -11.08
N ALA A 331 5.46 20.26 -11.53
CA ALA A 331 4.44 21.09 -10.91
C ALA A 331 3.04 20.44 -11.01
N GLU A 332 2.70 19.84 -12.15
CA GLU A 332 1.44 19.12 -12.35
C GLU A 332 1.29 17.92 -11.41
N TRP A 333 2.37 17.17 -11.15
CA TRP A 333 2.35 16.07 -10.18
C TRP A 333 2.03 16.57 -8.76
N PHE A 334 2.66 17.67 -8.32
CA PHE A 334 2.36 18.25 -7.00
C PHE A 334 0.96 18.88 -6.94
N GLN A 335 0.50 19.53 -8.02
CA GLN A 335 -0.86 20.06 -8.09
C GLN A 335 -1.90 18.95 -7.98
N SER A 336 -1.75 17.91 -8.81
CA SER A 336 -2.63 16.74 -8.79
C SER A 336 -2.61 16.04 -7.43
N CYS A 337 -1.44 15.97 -6.79
CA CYS A 337 -1.30 15.41 -5.45
C CYS A 337 -2.03 16.26 -4.40
N ASN A 338 -1.96 17.59 -4.47
CA ASN A 338 -2.70 18.45 -3.55
C ASN A 338 -4.22 18.28 -3.72
N THR A 339 -4.71 18.15 -4.95
CA THR A 339 -6.14 17.83 -5.20
C THR A 339 -6.53 16.47 -4.60
N ALA A 340 -5.67 15.45 -4.75
CA ALA A 340 -5.90 14.14 -4.12
C ALA A 340 -5.90 14.24 -2.58
N ILE A 341 -5.03 15.05 -1.99
CA ILE A 341 -4.96 15.29 -0.55
C ILE A 341 -6.22 16.01 -0.05
N GLU A 342 -6.76 16.95 -0.81
CA GLU A 342 -8.02 17.62 -0.48
C GLU A 342 -9.19 16.63 -0.49
N SER A 343 -9.24 15.72 -1.47
CA SER A 343 -10.21 14.60 -1.46
C SER A 343 -10.05 13.72 -0.23
N LEU A 344 -8.81 13.34 0.12
CA LEU A 344 -8.53 12.54 1.31
C LEU A 344 -9.00 13.21 2.61
N LEU A 345 -8.81 14.53 2.75
CA LEU A 345 -9.28 15.26 3.93
C LEU A 345 -10.80 15.29 4.05
N GLU A 346 -11.52 15.31 2.93
CA GLU A 346 -12.99 15.24 2.91
C GLU A 346 -13.50 13.81 3.18
N GLU A 347 -12.88 12.80 2.54
CA GLU A 347 -13.20 11.38 2.74
C GLU A 347 -12.98 10.95 4.20
N GLU A 348 -11.88 11.37 4.83
CA GLU A 348 -11.53 11.02 6.22
C GLU A 348 -12.61 11.42 7.23
N ARG A 349 -13.29 12.56 7.01
CA ARG A 349 -14.35 13.06 7.90
C ARG A 349 -15.55 12.11 7.99
N GLY A 350 -15.80 11.34 6.94
CA GLY A 350 -16.88 10.36 6.87
C GLY A 350 -16.52 8.99 7.47
N LEU A 351 -15.25 8.76 7.81
CA LEU A 351 -14.77 7.47 8.30
C LEU A 351 -14.82 7.36 9.82
N ASN A 352 -14.86 6.11 10.30
CA ASN A 352 -14.71 5.84 11.71
C ASN A 352 -13.28 6.19 12.15
N LYS A 353 -13.14 7.20 13.02
CA LYS A 353 -11.86 7.64 13.58
C LYS A 353 -11.04 6.54 14.26
N MET A 354 -11.66 5.44 14.68
CA MET A 354 -10.96 4.28 15.25
C MET A 354 -10.28 3.40 14.19
N TYR A 355 -10.82 3.36 12.98
CA TYR A 355 -10.35 2.48 11.91
C TYR A 355 -9.91 3.22 10.66
N THR A 356 -9.82 4.55 10.70
CA THR A 356 -9.26 5.30 9.58
C THR A 356 -7.79 4.88 9.36
N PRO A 357 -7.41 4.49 8.12
CA PRO A 357 -6.04 4.15 7.76
C PRO A 357 -5.01 5.27 7.97
N MET A 358 -5.42 6.54 7.90
CA MET A 358 -4.58 7.71 8.07
C MET A 358 -5.42 8.86 8.62
N ARG A 359 -4.92 9.58 9.62
CA ARG A 359 -5.65 10.68 10.26
C ARG A 359 -5.39 12.02 9.59
N ALA A 360 -6.28 12.97 9.82
CA ALA A 360 -6.18 14.32 9.28
C ALA A 360 -4.84 15.02 9.57
N ASP A 361 -4.23 14.82 10.73
CA ASP A 361 -2.90 15.38 11.07
C ASP A 361 -1.80 14.85 10.14
N GLU A 362 -1.79 13.54 9.89
CA GLU A 362 -0.84 12.90 8.98
C GLU A 362 -1.07 13.36 7.53
N ILE A 363 -2.33 13.46 7.10
CA ILE A 363 -2.70 13.96 5.76
C ILE A 363 -2.25 15.42 5.59
N GLN A 364 -2.40 16.25 6.63
CA GLN A 364 -1.92 17.64 6.60
C GLN A 364 -0.39 17.73 6.54
N SER A 365 0.34 16.82 7.19
CA SER A 365 1.80 16.75 7.03
C SER A 365 2.19 16.42 5.59
N LEU A 366 1.51 15.49 4.93
CA LEU A 366 1.70 15.24 3.50
C LEU A 366 1.37 16.48 2.65
N ARG A 367 0.29 17.20 2.99
CA ARG A 367 -0.08 18.46 2.31
C ARG A 367 1.03 19.50 2.40
N LYS A 368 1.60 19.69 3.59
CA LYS A 368 2.70 20.63 3.81
C LYS A 368 3.93 20.28 2.97
N VAL A 369 4.30 19.00 2.90
CA VAL A 369 5.40 18.53 2.02
C VAL A 369 5.08 18.79 0.56
N CYS A 370 3.85 18.47 0.12
CA CYS A 370 3.41 18.68 -1.26
C CYS A 370 3.46 20.17 -1.67
N LEU A 371 2.89 21.04 -0.85
CA LEU A 371 2.87 22.48 -1.09
C LEU A 371 4.27 23.09 -1.01
N GLY A 372 5.07 22.67 -0.02
CA GLY A 372 6.46 23.10 0.12
C GLY A 372 7.26 22.78 -1.15
N ASN A 373 7.18 21.54 -1.64
CA ASN A 373 7.85 21.15 -2.89
C ASN A 373 7.32 21.92 -4.10
N SER A 374 6.00 22.16 -4.21
CA SER A 374 5.43 22.99 -5.28
C SER A 374 6.02 24.41 -5.29
N ILE A 375 6.16 25.04 -4.12
CA ILE A 375 6.80 26.35 -3.97
C ILE A 375 8.28 26.31 -4.39
N TYR A 376 9.02 25.27 -3.98
CA TYR A 376 10.43 25.16 -4.35
C TYR A 376 10.65 24.82 -5.83
N VAL A 377 9.70 24.19 -6.51
CA VAL A 377 9.70 24.06 -7.98
C VAL A 377 9.54 25.43 -8.64
N MET A 378 8.64 26.29 -8.13
CA MET A 378 8.52 27.67 -8.61
C MET A 378 9.80 28.48 -8.35
N LYS A 379 10.42 28.30 -7.18
CA LYS A 379 11.72 28.92 -6.86
C LYS A 379 12.82 28.42 -7.81
N LEU A 380 12.85 27.14 -8.14
CA LEU A 380 13.79 26.58 -9.11
C LEU A 380 13.64 27.26 -10.48
N ARG A 381 12.40 27.39 -10.99
CA ARG A 381 12.11 28.12 -12.25
C ARG A 381 12.68 29.54 -12.23
N GLN A 382 12.49 30.26 -11.13
CA GLN A 382 13.03 31.62 -10.98
C GLN A 382 14.56 31.66 -10.98
N LEU A 383 15.21 30.70 -10.32
CA LEU A 383 16.66 30.61 -10.26
C LEU A 383 17.29 30.21 -11.60
N ILE A 384 16.58 29.44 -12.43
CA ILE A 384 17.01 29.13 -13.80
C ILE A 384 16.90 30.38 -14.68
N ALA A 385 15.78 31.11 -14.58
CA ALA A 385 15.58 32.34 -15.34
C ALA A 385 16.53 33.48 -14.92
N ASN A 386 16.84 33.55 -13.63
CA ASN A 386 17.74 34.55 -13.05
C ASN A 386 18.82 33.85 -12.20
N PRO A 387 19.89 33.35 -12.84
CA PRO A 387 20.95 32.62 -12.15
C PRO A 387 21.61 33.45 -11.04
N PRO A 388 21.65 32.96 -9.79
CA PRO A 388 22.36 33.64 -8.71
C PRO A 388 23.87 33.55 -8.90
N SER A 389 24.62 34.47 -8.28
CA SER A 389 26.10 34.44 -8.29
C SER A 389 26.70 33.20 -7.61
N HIS A 390 25.96 32.60 -6.67
CA HIS A 390 26.33 31.37 -5.99
C HIS A 390 25.20 30.34 -6.11
N PRO A 391 25.51 29.06 -6.37
CA PRO A 391 24.48 28.03 -6.49
C PRO A 391 23.75 27.85 -5.14
N PRO A 392 22.42 27.66 -5.17
CA PRO A 392 21.64 27.44 -3.95
C PRO A 392 22.05 26.13 -3.28
N LYS A 393 21.98 26.08 -1.95
CA LYS A 393 22.14 24.82 -1.22
C LYS A 393 20.83 24.04 -1.27
N VAL A 394 20.90 22.80 -1.73
CA VAL A 394 19.76 21.87 -1.71
C VAL A 394 19.75 21.10 -0.39
N ILE A 395 18.62 21.14 0.34
CA ILE A 395 18.43 20.43 1.61
C ILE A 395 17.18 19.54 1.53
N PHE A 396 17.30 18.29 1.98
CA PHE A 396 16.19 17.35 2.09
C PHE A 396 15.68 17.32 3.52
N ASP A 397 14.57 18.01 3.76
CA ASP A 397 13.99 18.18 5.09
C ASP A 397 12.87 17.17 5.35
N PHE A 398 13.00 16.39 6.43
CA PHE A 398 12.04 15.39 6.89
C PHE A 398 11.31 15.79 8.18
N ASP A 399 11.51 17.02 8.68
CA ASP A 399 10.91 17.49 9.95
C ASP A 399 9.37 17.49 9.90
N THR A 400 8.78 17.70 8.72
CA THR A 400 7.33 17.72 8.54
C THR A 400 6.74 16.31 8.39
N HIS A 401 7.46 15.39 7.75
CA HIS A 401 7.01 14.04 7.49
C HIS A 401 8.22 13.10 7.33
N SER A 402 8.19 11.96 8.04
CA SER A 402 9.31 11.03 8.08
C SER A 402 9.58 10.27 6.77
N GLU A 403 8.53 9.91 6.03
CA GLU A 403 8.71 9.15 4.78
C GLU A 403 8.92 10.02 3.52
N PHE A 404 8.70 11.34 3.59
CA PHE A 404 8.68 12.22 2.42
C PHE A 404 9.30 13.57 2.76
N CYS A 405 10.32 13.97 2.00
CA CYS A 405 11.03 15.22 2.25
C CYS A 405 10.42 16.42 1.52
N THR A 406 10.59 17.59 2.14
CA THR A 406 10.58 18.87 1.42
C THR A 406 11.99 19.16 0.89
N ILE A 407 12.12 19.35 -0.42
CA ILE A 407 13.37 19.71 -1.07
C ILE A 407 13.50 21.23 -1.06
N LYS A 408 14.29 21.76 -0.12
CA LYS A 408 14.49 23.20 0.07
C LYS A 408 15.68 23.69 -0.76
N LEU A 409 15.50 24.83 -1.42
CA LEU A 409 16.56 25.59 -2.09
C LEU A 409 16.85 26.82 -1.22
N ILE A 410 18.02 26.87 -0.58
CA ILE A 410 18.43 27.95 0.33
C ILE A 410 19.49 28.80 -0.33
#